data_AF-A0A520CHV6-F1
#
_entry.id   AF-A0A520CHV6-F1
#
_cell.length_a   1.000
_cell.length_b   1.000
_cell.length_c   1.000
_cell.angle_alpha   90.00
_cell.angle_beta   90.00
_cell.angle_gamma   90.00
#
_symmetry.space_group_name_H-M   'P 1'
#
loop_
_entity.id
_entity.type
_entity.pdbx_description
1 polymer ?
#
loop_
_entity_poly.entity_id
_entity_poly.type
_entity_poly.pdbx_seq_one_letter_code
_entity_poly.pdbx_strand_id
1 'polypeptide(L)'
;ITHYAFQIMVGIGTLLLLISLIYFFNLIKKKSLLEKPWLLKLFVFAIPLGYVALEAGWVVTEVGRQPWIIYGIMRTKDAVTPMPGIAYSFYIFSAIYVSLSIVVTFLLYRQIKMVPVLYSKPKSNS
;
A
#
# COMPACT_ATOMS: atom_id res chain seq x y z
N ILE A 1 -4.05 -20.52 4.46
CA ILE A 1 -3.85 -19.23 3.75
C ILE A 1 -4.16 -18.06 4.68
N THR A 2 -5.35 -18.02 5.30
CA THR A 2 -5.76 -17.00 6.28
C THR A 2 -4.77 -16.82 7.44
N HIS A 3 -4.26 -17.90 8.04
CA HIS A 3 -3.24 -17.80 9.10
C HIS A 3 -1.93 -17.14 8.66
N TYR A 4 -1.45 -17.44 7.45
CA TYR A 4 -0.23 -16.82 6.90
C TYR A 4 -0.46 -15.34 6.55
N ALA A 5 -1.62 -15.01 5.97
CA ALA A 5 -1.99 -13.62 5.68
C ALA A 5 -2.10 -12.80 6.97
N PHE A 6 -2.66 -13.39 8.04
CA PHE A 6 -2.74 -12.77 9.36
C PHE A 6 -1.34 -12.52 9.97
N GLN A 7 -0.45 -13.51 9.91
CA GLN A 7 0.93 -13.35 10.41
C GLN A 7 1.70 -12.28 9.64
N ILE A 8 1.55 -12.20 8.32
CA ILE A 8 2.20 -11.16 7.50
C ILE A 8 1.65 -9.77 7.82
N MET A 9 0.32 -9.63 7.92
CA MET A 9 -0.33 -8.36 8.27
C MET A 9 0.15 -7.85 9.64
N VAL A 10 0.11 -8.71 10.66
CA VAL A 10 0.52 -8.35 12.03
C VAL A 10 2.03 -8.09 12.08
N GLY A 11 2.84 -8.89 11.37
CA GLY A 11 4.29 -8.71 11.30
C GLY A 11 4.69 -7.38 10.67
N ILE A 12 4.07 -7.00 9.55
CA ILE A 12 4.33 -5.71 8.89
C ILE A 12 3.78 -4.55 9.73
N GLY A 13 2.56 -4.69 10.27
CA GLY A 13 1.93 -3.66 11.11
C GLY A 13 2.75 -3.34 12.37
N THR A 14 3.22 -4.38 13.08
CA THR A 14 4.09 -4.20 14.26
C THR A 14 5.45 -3.62 13.91
N LEU A 15 6.03 -3.99 12.77
CA LEU A 15 7.28 -3.43 12.28
C LEU A 15 7.14 -1.93 11.94
N LEU A 16 6.06 -1.54 11.25
CA LEU A 16 5.76 -0.13 10.98
C LEU A 16 5.51 0.67 12.26
N LEU A 17 4.81 0.09 13.23
CA LEU A 17 4.58 0.68 14.54
C LEU A 17 5.92 0.92 15.26
N LEU A 18 6.82 -0.06 15.28
CA LEU A 18 8.16 0.08 15.87
C LEU A 18 8.97 1.20 15.21
N ILE A 19 8.97 1.30 13.87
CA ILE A 19 9.65 2.38 13.14
C ILE A 19 9.06 3.75 13.56
N SER A 20 7.74 3.85 13.62
CA SER A 20 7.04 5.07 14.04
C SER A 20 7.35 5.43 15.50
N LEU A 21 7.42 4.45 16.40
CA LEU A 21 7.74 4.67 17.81
C LEU A 21 9.18 5.14 17.99
N ILE A 22 10.14 4.52 17.28
CA ILE A 22 11.55 4.92 17.28
C ILE A 22 11.69 6.36 16.75
N TYR A 23 10.94 6.72 15.71
CA TYR A 23 10.90 8.08 15.20
C TYR A 23 10.35 9.07 16.24
N PHE A 24 9.21 8.75 16.86
CA PHE A 24 8.55 9.61 17.84
C PHE A 24 9.40 9.82 19.11
N PHE A 25 9.98 8.75 19.66
CA PHE A 25 10.89 8.84 20.80
C PHE A 25 12.13 9.69 20.51
N ASN A 26 12.67 9.63 19.28
CA ASN A 26 13.81 10.44 18.89
C ASN A 26 13.45 11.90 18.62
N LEU A 27 12.24 12.17 18.14
CA LEU A 27 11.69 13.51 18.00
C LEU A 27 11.58 14.19 19.37
N ILE A 28 11.08 13.48 20.39
CA ILE A 28 11.01 13.96 21.78
C ILE A 28 12.41 14.22 22.34
N LYS A 29 13.40 13.38 22.03
CA LYS A 29 14.78 13.56 22.47
C LYS A 29 15.56 14.65 21.70
N LYS A 30 14.93 15.40 20.78
CA LYS A 30 15.56 16.44 19.94
C LYS A 30 16.88 15.99 19.28
N LYS A 31 17.04 14.70 18.98
CA LYS A 31 18.23 14.21 18.28
C LYS A 31 18.04 14.42 16.79
N SER A 32 18.99 15.09 16.15
CA SER A 32 19.12 15.26 14.70
C SER A 32 19.28 13.90 14.01
N LEU A 33 18.19 13.17 13.86
CA LEU A 33 18.13 11.91 13.11
C LEU A 33 17.60 12.10 11.69
N LEU A 34 17.07 13.29 11.37
CA LEU A 34 16.83 13.71 9.99
C LEU A 34 18.12 13.75 9.16
N GLU A 35 19.29 13.79 9.80
CA GLU A 35 20.60 13.72 9.14
C GLU A 35 21.10 12.28 8.94
N LYS A 36 20.50 11.26 9.58
CA LYS A 36 20.99 9.88 9.45
C LYS A 36 20.35 9.18 8.24
N PRO A 37 21.14 8.83 7.20
CA PRO A 37 20.62 8.27 5.95
C PRO A 37 19.94 6.89 6.12
N TRP A 38 20.25 6.15 7.20
CA TRP A 38 19.64 4.86 7.48
C TRP A 38 18.16 4.97 7.87
N LEU A 39 17.80 5.99 8.66
CA LEU A 39 16.41 6.20 9.09
C LEU A 39 15.55 6.70 7.92
N LEU A 40 16.08 7.59 7.08
CA LEU A 40 15.42 8.03 5.85
C LEU A 40 15.21 6.87 4.87
N LYS A 41 16.18 5.96 4.70
CA LYS A 41 16.00 4.74 3.90
C LYS A 41 14.88 3.86 4.44
N LEU A 42 14.78 3.70 5.77
CA LEU A 42 13.69 2.95 6.41
C LEU A 42 12.31 3.54 6.09
N PHE A 43 12.15 4.86 6.08
CA PHE A 43 10.90 5.51 5.66
C PHE A 43 10.58 5.26 4.19
N VAL A 44 11.58 5.29 3.31
CA VAL A 44 11.39 4.95 1.88
C VAL A 44 10.94 3.50 1.73
N PHE A 45 11.49 2.56 2.50
CA PHE A 45 11.04 1.16 2.51
C PHE A 45 9.68 0.96 3.21
N ALA A 46 9.31 1.81 4.16
CA ALA A 46 8.04 1.74 4.85
C ALA A 46 6.85 2.03 3.94
N ILE A 47 7.03 2.82 2.87
CA ILE A 47 5.98 3.13 1.88
C ILE A 47 5.47 1.85 1.18
N PRO A 48 6.31 1.05 0.47
CA PRO A 48 5.85 -0.18 -0.14
C PRO A 48 5.44 -1.23 0.90
N LEU A 49 6.09 -1.29 2.06
CA LEU A 49 5.70 -2.21 3.13
C LEU A 49 4.28 -1.91 3.65
N GLY A 50 3.94 -0.64 3.85
CA GLY A 50 2.62 -0.21 4.27
C GLY A 50 1.53 -0.58 3.28
N TYR A 51 1.82 -0.47 1.98
CA TYR A 51 0.91 -0.92 0.93
C TYR A 51 0.65 -2.44 1.02
N VAL A 52 1.70 -3.25 1.18
CA VAL A 52 1.57 -4.70 1.33
C VAL A 52 0.80 -5.07 2.61
N ALA A 53 1.01 -4.36 3.72
CA ALA A 53 0.23 -4.56 4.95
C ALA A 53 -1.26 -4.27 4.74
N LEU A 54 -1.59 -3.22 3.99
CA LEU A 54 -2.97 -2.84 3.69
C LEU A 54 -3.67 -3.90 2.84
N GLU A 55 -3.01 -4.36 1.76
CA GLU A 55 -3.51 -5.45 0.91
C GLU A 55 -3.68 -6.74 1.72
N ALA A 56 -2.71 -7.10 2.56
CA ALA A 56 -2.80 -8.27 3.44
C ALA A 56 -3.97 -8.15 4.44
N GLY A 57 -4.24 -6.95 4.96
CA GLY A 57 -5.38 -6.70 5.85
C GLY A 57 -6.72 -6.92 5.17
N TRP A 58 -6.87 -6.46 3.93
CA TRP A 58 -8.05 -6.74 3.09
C TRP A 58 -8.23 -8.23 2.81
N VAL A 59 -7.15 -8.93 2.48
CA VAL A 59 -7.21 -10.38 2.27
C VAL A 59 -7.65 -11.11 3.54
N VAL A 60 -7.18 -10.71 4.72
CA VAL A 60 -7.60 -11.34 5.99
C VAL A 60 -9.09 -11.12 6.25
N THR A 61 -9.64 -9.92 6.00
CA THR A 61 -11.05 -9.61 6.25
C THR A 61 -11.98 -10.24 5.21
N GLU A 62 -11.60 -10.25 3.93
CA GLU A 62 -12.40 -10.84 2.85
C GLU A 62 -12.36 -12.37 2.87
N VAL A 63 -11.17 -12.96 3.02
CA VAL A 63 -11.02 -14.42 3.04
C VAL A 63 -11.48 -14.99 4.39
N GLY A 64 -11.38 -14.23 5.48
CA GLY A 64 -11.93 -14.61 6.78
C GLY A 64 -13.46 -14.75 6.79
N ARG A 65 -14.15 -14.14 5.81
CA ARG A 65 -15.61 -14.22 5.64
C ARG A 65 -16.05 -15.36 4.72
N GLN A 66 -15.15 -15.99 3.97
CA GLN A 66 -15.45 -17.24 3.25
C GLN A 66 -15.73 -18.35 4.28
N PRO A 67 -16.82 -19.14 4.16
CA PRO A 67 -17.54 -19.53 2.95
C PRO A 67 -18.92 -18.86 2.73
N TRP A 68 -19.23 -17.79 3.46
CA TRP A 68 -20.56 -17.17 3.45
C TRP A 68 -20.51 -15.74 2.91
N ILE A 69 -21.30 -15.44 1.86
CA ILE A 69 -21.54 -14.05 1.43
C ILE A 69 -22.48 -13.37 2.44
N ILE A 70 -23.53 -14.10 2.86
CA ILE A 70 -24.44 -13.75 3.95
C ILE A 70 -24.51 -14.98 4.86
N TYR A 71 -24.12 -14.80 6.13
CA TYR A 71 -24.07 -15.88 7.12
C TYR A 71 -25.45 -16.56 7.24
N GLY A 72 -25.52 -17.86 6.93
CA GLY A 72 -26.75 -18.66 7.06
C GLY A 72 -27.77 -18.56 5.91
N ILE A 73 -27.54 -17.75 4.88
CA ILE A 73 -28.53 -17.54 3.79
C ILE A 73 -27.98 -17.91 2.40
N MET A 74 -26.72 -17.58 2.08
CA MET A 74 -26.18 -17.79 0.73
C MET A 74 -24.67 -18.07 0.73
N ARG A 75 -24.27 -19.17 0.08
CA ARG A 75 -22.87 -19.58 -0.10
C ARG A 75 -22.28 -18.92 -1.35
N THR A 76 -20.99 -18.61 -1.33
CA THR A 76 -20.26 -18.03 -2.49
C THR A 76 -20.40 -18.87 -3.77
N LYS A 77 -20.59 -20.19 -3.64
CA LYS A 77 -20.75 -21.12 -4.77
C LYS A 77 -22.09 -20.98 -5.51
N ASP A 78 -23.15 -20.55 -4.85
CA ASP A 78 -24.49 -20.49 -5.44
C ASP A 78 -24.79 -19.13 -6.12
N ALA A 79 -23.94 -18.12 -5.87
CA ALA A 79 -24.03 -16.79 -6.47
C ALA A 79 -23.27 -16.67 -7.81
N VAL A 80 -22.56 -17.72 -8.23
CA VAL A 80 -21.81 -17.72 -9.50
C VAL A 80 -22.78 -18.05 -10.64
N THR A 81 -23.29 -17.03 -11.32
CA THR A 81 -24.05 -17.23 -12.55
C THR A 81 -23.12 -17.80 -13.63
N PRO A 82 -23.48 -18.94 -14.27
CA PRO A 82 -22.68 -19.49 -15.36
C PRO A 82 -22.91 -18.64 -16.60
N MET A 83 -22.20 -17.50 -16.68
CA MET A 83 -22.19 -16.63 -17.85
C MET A 83 -20.96 -16.96 -18.70
N PRO A 84 -21.13 -17.59 -19.88
CA PRO A 84 -20.02 -17.86 -20.76
C PRO A 84 -19.41 -16.53 -21.21
N GLY A 85 -18.14 -16.29 -20.89
CA GLY A 85 -17.41 -15.08 -21.29
C GLY A 85 -16.96 -14.14 -20.16
N ILE A 86 -17.19 -14.46 -18.88
CA ILE A 86 -16.68 -13.66 -17.73
C ILE A 86 -15.17 -13.40 -17.81
N ALA A 87 -14.40 -14.36 -18.34
CA ALA A 87 -12.96 -14.22 -18.53
C ALA A 87 -12.61 -13.02 -19.42
N TYR A 88 -13.40 -12.75 -20.47
CA TYR A 88 -13.14 -11.64 -21.39
C TYR A 88 -13.33 -10.28 -20.72
N SER A 89 -14.44 -10.11 -19.98
CA SER A 89 -14.66 -8.91 -19.16
C SER A 89 -13.58 -8.75 -18.09
N PHE A 90 -13.18 -9.85 -17.44
CA PHE A 90 -12.09 -9.83 -16.45
C PHE A 90 -10.76 -9.34 -17.06
N TYR A 91 -10.39 -9.84 -18.24
CA TYR A 91 -9.18 -9.39 -18.94
C TYR A 91 -9.27 -7.93 -19.36
N ILE A 92 -10.42 -7.46 -19.85
CA ILE A 92 -10.61 -6.04 -20.22
C ILE A 92 -10.44 -5.14 -19.00
N PHE A 93 -11.14 -5.44 -17.89
CA PHE A 93 -11.02 -4.64 -16.67
C PHE A 93 -9.59 -4.67 -16.13
N SER A 94 -8.96 -5.84 -16.09
CA SER A 94 -7.55 -5.96 -15.68
C SER A 94 -6.63 -5.12 -16.55
N ALA A 95 -6.78 -5.16 -17.88
CA ALA A 95 -5.98 -4.37 -18.81
C ALA A 95 -6.17 -2.86 -18.60
N ILE A 96 -7.41 -2.41 -18.37
CA ILE A 96 -7.72 -1.00 -18.08
C ILE A 96 -7.06 -0.57 -16.78
N TYR A 97 -7.18 -1.34 -15.70
CA TYR A 97 -6.58 -1.02 -14.40
C TYR A 97 -5.05 -1.00 -14.47
N VAL A 98 -4.43 -1.94 -15.19
CA VAL A 98 -2.98 -1.97 -15.39
C VAL A 98 -2.52 -0.75 -16.19
N SER A 99 -3.22 -0.41 -17.28
CA SER A 99 -2.92 0.78 -18.08
C SER A 99 -3.01 2.06 -17.24
N LEU A 100 -4.09 2.21 -16.48
CA LEU A 100 -4.30 3.36 -15.60
C LEU A 100 -3.20 3.45 -14.53
N SER A 101 -2.83 2.32 -13.91
CA SER A 101 -1.76 2.24 -12.93
C SER A 101 -0.43 2.73 -13.52
N ILE A 102 -0.07 2.29 -14.73
CA ILE A 102 1.15 2.73 -15.43
C ILE A 102 1.13 4.24 -15.69
N VAL A 103 0.02 4.78 -16.20
CA VAL A 103 -0.13 6.22 -16.51
C VAL A 103 0.02 7.06 -15.23
N VAL A 104 -0.65 6.66 -14.14
CA VAL A 104 -0.60 7.38 -12.86
C VAL A 104 0.81 7.33 -12.27
N THR A 105 1.45 6.16 -12.23
CA THR A 105 2.83 6.03 -11.75
C THR A 105 3.79 6.87 -12.59
N PHE A 106 3.63 6.90 -13.91
CA PHE A 106 4.43 7.74 -14.80
C PHE A 106 4.23 9.23 -14.52
N LEU A 107 2.97 9.68 -14.33
CA LEU A 107 2.66 11.07 -14.00
C LEU A 107 3.25 11.48 -12.64
N LEU A 108 3.09 10.65 -11.62
CA LEU A 108 3.66 10.89 -10.29
C LEU A 108 5.20 10.96 -10.35
N TYR A 109 5.84 10.02 -11.06
CA TYR A 109 7.29 10.04 -11.23
C TYR A 109 7.77 11.32 -11.94
N ARG A 110 7.07 11.72 -13.00
CA ARG A 110 7.34 12.97 -13.71
C ARG A 110 7.17 14.18 -12.80
N GLN A 111 6.11 14.23 -12.00
CA GLN A 111 5.84 15.34 -11.10
C GLN A 111 6.90 15.44 -10.00
N ILE A 112 7.27 14.32 -9.36
CA ILE A 112 8.33 14.27 -8.34
C ILE A 112 9.66 14.78 -8.89
N LYS A 113 10.00 14.45 -10.15
CA LYS A 113 11.22 14.94 -10.81
C LYS A 113 11.18 16.44 -11.13
N MET A 114 9.99 17.01 -11.33
CA MET A 114 9.78 18.44 -11.63
C MET A 114 9.67 19.31 -10.37
N VAL A 115 9.28 18.76 -9.21
CA VAL A 115 9.24 19.48 -7.91
C VAL A 115 10.54 20.23 -7.57
N PRO A 116 11.75 19.67 -7.70
CA PRO A 116 12.98 20.41 -7.39
C PRO A 116 13.25 21.62 -8.30
N VAL A 117 12.64 21.67 -9.50
CA VAL A 117 12.79 22.79 -10.45
C VAL A 117 11.84 23.95 -10.11
N LEU A 118 10.67 23.66 -9.50
CA LEU A 118 9.69 24.68 -9.12
C LEU A 118 10.01 25.36 -7.77
N TYR A 119 10.72 24.67 -6.87
CA TYR A 119 11.10 25.17 -5.53
C TYR A 119 12.55 25.66 -5.43
N SER A 120 13.29 25.77 -6.53
CA SER A 120 14.57 26.48 -6.54
C SER A 120 14.33 27.97 -6.33
N LYS A 121 14.23 28.38 -5.06
CA LYS A 121 14.19 29.79 -4.63
C LYS A 121 15.43 30.48 -5.24
N PRO A 122 15.29 31.62 -5.96
CA PRO A 122 16.47 32.38 -6.35
C PRO A 122 17.18 32.80 -5.07
N LYS A 123 18.51 32.63 -5.04
CA LYS A 123 19.36 33.16 -3.97
C LYS A 123 19.00 34.63 -3.74
N SER A 124 18.57 34.95 -2.51
CA SER A 124 18.47 36.31 -2.02
C SER A 124 19.90 36.85 -1.96
N ASN A 125 20.30 37.63 -2.95
CA ASN A 125 21.53 38.41 -2.88
C ASN A 125 21.23 39.62 -1.99
N SER A 126 21.84 39.63 -0.79
CA SER A 126 22.05 40.82 0.03
C SER A 126 22.89 41.85 -0.70
#